data_AF-A0AB37HBA0-F1
#
_entry.id   AF-A0AB37HBA0-F1
#
_cell.length_a   1.000
_cell.length_b   1.000
_cell.length_c   1.000
_cell.angle_alpha   90.00
_cell.angle_beta   90.00
_cell.angle_gamma   90.00
#
_symmetry.space_group_name_H-M   'P 1'
#
loop_
_entity.id
_entity.type
_entity.pdbx_description
1 polymer ?
#
loop_
_entity_poly.entity_id
_entity_poly.type
_entity_poly.pdbx_seq_one_letter_code
_entity_poly.pdbx_strand_id
1 'polypeptide(L)'
;MIKKPRIESVELRRFRSLDTRTNLSVKEKSYYLNLEKGFQGEKIFDKWIESLKIDCLILNDLLFEHSNTFFQVDSLIMLQDIIHFFEIKYFEGDYIIKNDEWHFLSGKEKEIKNPLLQLKRSASLLRRVLQDLGCHLPVEEHLIFVKPDFYLYQAPINLPIIFPSQIERFIDSMNKKSSNLTSYHSKLANQLLSLHVDESPFIRVPKYSFDQLKKGITCDKCKGFIDHYEKYFIVCPKCGHKENITSAVLRSIEEYCLLFPNKKLTTNSIQEWCKITSHKTIQRVLSTHFKQLGHGKSTYYIRNN
;
A
#
# COMPACT_ATOMS: atom_id res chain seq x y z
N MET A 1 17.99 9.14 1.25
CA MET A 1 17.66 8.45 -0.01
C MET A 1 16.63 7.34 0.23
N ILE A 2 15.55 7.30 -0.54
CA ILE A 2 14.54 6.23 -0.46
C ILE A 2 15.03 5.02 -1.24
N LYS A 3 15.19 3.88 -0.57
CA LYS A 3 15.60 2.59 -1.16
C LYS A 3 14.41 1.72 -1.57
N LYS A 4 13.32 1.75 -0.80
CA LYS A 4 12.03 1.14 -1.16
C LYS A 4 10.93 2.19 -1.04
N PRO A 5 10.39 2.70 -2.15
CA PRO A 5 9.27 3.63 -2.11
C PRO A 5 8.02 2.91 -1.60
N ARG A 6 7.10 3.68 -1.02
CA ARG A 6 5.80 3.14 -0.66
C ARG A 6 4.97 2.90 -1.91
N ILE A 7 4.41 1.70 -2.00
CA ILE A 7 3.54 1.29 -3.09
C ILE A 7 2.22 0.79 -2.53
N GLU A 8 1.17 0.87 -3.33
CA GLU A 8 -0.12 0.30 -2.95
C GLU A 8 -0.05 -1.21 -2.94
N SER A 9 -0.48 -1.83 -1.84
CA SER A 9 -0.54 -3.28 -1.75
C SER A 9 -1.47 -3.88 -2.81
N VAL A 10 -1.14 -5.08 -3.29
CA VAL A 10 -1.95 -5.82 -4.27
C VAL A 10 -3.38 -6.02 -3.75
N GLU A 11 -3.51 -6.29 -2.45
CA GLU A 11 -4.81 -6.43 -1.78
C GLU A 11 -5.64 -5.15 -1.85
N LEU A 12 -5.07 -3.99 -1.48
CA LEU A 12 -5.78 -2.71 -1.55
C LEU A 12 -6.21 -2.38 -2.99
N ARG A 13 -5.32 -2.59 -3.96
CA ARG A 13 -5.63 -2.37 -5.38
C ARG A 13 -6.78 -3.27 -5.87
N ARG A 14 -6.80 -4.53 -5.44
CA ARG A 14 -7.90 -5.45 -5.75
C ARG A 14 -9.21 -4.97 -5.12
N PHE A 15 -9.21 -4.60 -3.84
CA PHE A 15 -10.42 -4.08 -3.18
C PHE A 15 -10.96 -2.81 -3.85
N ARG A 16 -10.12 -1.85 -4.23
CA ARG A 16 -10.53 -0.65 -4.99
C ARG A 16 -11.23 -1.00 -6.30
N SER A 17 -10.67 -1.98 -7.02
CA SER A 17 -11.21 -2.46 -8.29
C SER A 17 -12.56 -3.16 -8.09
N LEU A 18 -12.65 -4.01 -7.06
CA LEU A 18 -13.89 -4.73 -6.71
C LEU A 18 -14.98 -3.77 -6.22
N ASP A 19 -14.66 -2.81 -5.35
CA ASP A 19 -15.61 -1.80 -4.85
C ASP A 19 -16.22 -0.96 -5.98
N THR A 20 -15.48 -0.77 -7.07
CA THR A 20 -15.98 -0.08 -8.26
C THR A 20 -16.92 -0.96 -9.09
N ARG A 21 -16.72 -2.29 -9.09
CA ARG A 21 -17.32 -3.23 -10.05
C ARG A 21 -18.40 -4.14 -9.45
N THR A 22 -18.52 -4.20 -8.13
CA THR A 22 -19.53 -4.98 -7.41
C THR A 22 -19.89 -4.30 -6.10
N ASN A 23 -20.97 -4.76 -5.47
CA ASN A 23 -21.33 -4.35 -4.13
C ASN A 23 -20.60 -5.23 -3.13
N LEU A 24 -19.64 -4.65 -2.40
CA LEU A 24 -18.99 -5.32 -1.27
C LEU A 24 -19.99 -5.47 -0.12
N SER A 25 -19.94 -6.60 0.60
CA SER A 25 -20.67 -6.75 1.85
C SER A 25 -20.19 -5.73 2.88
N VAL A 26 -20.99 -5.48 3.93
CA VAL A 26 -20.64 -4.53 5.00
C VAL A 26 -19.27 -4.85 5.63
N LYS A 27 -18.98 -6.14 5.84
CA LYS A 27 -17.70 -6.61 6.40
C LYS A 27 -16.53 -6.35 5.45
N GLU A 28 -16.68 -6.67 4.17
CA GLU A 28 -15.66 -6.43 3.14
C GLU A 28 -15.42 -4.93 2.93
N LYS A 29 -16.48 -4.12 2.91
CA LYS A 29 -16.38 -2.67 2.79
C LYS A 29 -15.66 -2.08 4.00
N SER A 30 -15.99 -2.51 5.21
CA SER A 30 -15.28 -2.07 6.42
C SER A 30 -13.79 -2.44 6.39
N TYR A 31 -13.47 -3.67 5.97
CA TYR A 31 -12.08 -4.11 5.81
C TYR A 31 -11.32 -3.28 4.77
N TYR A 32 -11.91 -3.06 3.59
CA TYR A 32 -11.36 -2.20 2.54
C TYR A 32 -11.09 -0.78 3.04
N LEU A 33 -12.06 -0.16 3.73
CA LEU A 33 -11.89 1.19 4.27
C LEU A 33 -10.76 1.26 5.31
N ASN A 34 -10.54 0.21 6.09
CA ASN A 34 -9.40 0.14 7.00
C ASN A 34 -8.06 0.04 6.27
N LEU A 35 -7.97 -0.75 5.19
CA LEU A 35 -6.78 -0.79 4.34
C LEU A 35 -6.49 0.58 3.71
N GLU A 36 -7.54 1.25 3.22
CA GLU A 36 -7.44 2.59 2.64
C GLU A 36 -6.93 3.60 3.67
N LYS A 37 -7.46 3.59 4.90
CA LYS A 37 -6.98 4.43 6.01
C LYS A 37 -5.53 4.14 6.37
N GLY A 38 -5.13 2.87 6.43
CA GLY A 38 -3.74 2.47 6.68
C GLY A 38 -2.79 3.08 5.67
N PHE A 39 -3.03 2.84 4.37
CA PHE A 39 -2.22 3.39 3.29
C PHE A 39 -2.25 4.93 3.24
N GLN A 40 -3.37 5.55 3.56
CA GLN A 40 -3.45 7.01 3.66
C GLN A 40 -2.57 7.55 4.79
N GLY A 41 -2.58 6.92 5.96
CA GLY A 41 -1.76 7.37 7.07
C GLY A 41 -0.27 7.23 6.81
N GLU A 42 0.10 6.11 6.22
CA GLU A 42 1.45 5.86 5.71
C GLU A 42 1.92 6.92 4.70
N LYS A 43 1.07 7.32 3.75
CA LYS A 43 1.39 8.42 2.81
C LYS A 43 1.52 9.79 3.50
N ILE A 44 0.76 10.05 4.56
CA ILE A 44 0.91 11.29 5.33
C ILE A 44 2.27 11.30 6.02
N PHE A 45 2.67 10.18 6.62
CA PHE A 45 4.00 10.03 7.20
C PHE A 45 5.11 10.21 6.16
N ASP A 46 4.95 9.62 4.97
CA ASP A 46 5.91 9.78 3.87
C ASP A 46 6.15 11.25 3.50
N LYS A 47 5.11 12.09 3.52
CA LYS A 47 5.25 13.55 3.29
C LYS A 47 6.03 14.26 4.39
N TRP A 48 6.02 13.76 5.62
CA TRP A 48 6.81 14.34 6.70
C TRP A 48 8.28 13.97 6.58
N ILE A 49 8.57 12.71 6.26
CA ILE A 49 9.95 12.26 6.07
C ILE A 49 10.61 12.87 4.82
N GLU A 50 9.83 13.36 3.84
CA GLU A 50 10.35 14.18 2.73
C GLU A 50 11.09 15.44 3.22
N SER A 51 10.77 15.95 4.42
CA SER A 51 11.45 17.10 5.02
C SER A 51 12.77 16.75 5.73
N LEU A 52 13.16 15.46 5.76
CA LEU A 52 14.45 15.04 6.30
C LEU A 52 15.59 15.47 5.38
N LYS A 53 16.55 16.18 5.98
CA LYS A 53 17.77 16.68 5.34
C LYS A 53 18.99 15.83 5.69
N ILE A 54 18.90 15.05 6.77
CA ILE A 54 19.96 14.15 7.22
C ILE A 54 20.18 13.00 6.23
N ASP A 55 21.44 12.62 6.05
CA ASP A 55 21.79 11.46 5.23
C ASP A 55 21.27 10.16 5.86
N CYS A 56 20.29 9.54 5.21
CA CYS A 56 19.54 8.40 5.72
C CYS A 56 19.10 7.46 4.59
N LEU A 57 18.85 6.18 4.90
CA LEU A 57 18.17 5.25 3.99
C LEU A 57 16.75 4.99 4.49
N ILE A 58 15.78 5.08 3.58
CA ILE A 58 14.37 4.87 3.90
C ILE A 58 13.86 3.62 3.16
N LEU A 59 13.24 2.71 3.91
CA LEU A 59 12.64 1.48 3.40
C LEU A 59 11.20 1.41 3.91
N ASN A 60 10.22 1.50 3.01
CA ASN A 60 8.81 1.49 3.36
C ASN A 60 8.15 0.14 3.11
N ASP A 61 7.18 -0.21 3.96
CA ASP A 61 6.30 -1.38 3.80
C ASP A 61 7.08 -2.68 3.60
N LEU A 62 7.92 -3.04 4.57
CA LEU A 62 8.70 -4.27 4.57
C LEU A 62 7.90 -5.37 5.27
N LEU A 63 7.54 -6.41 4.52
CA LEU A 63 7.03 -7.66 5.06
C LEU A 63 8.17 -8.66 5.22
N PHE A 64 8.35 -9.19 6.43
CA PHE A 64 9.35 -10.22 6.75
C PHE A 64 8.69 -11.48 7.29
N GLU A 65 9.38 -12.60 7.13
CA GLU A 65 9.11 -13.84 7.84
C GLU A 65 10.31 -14.21 8.71
N HIS A 66 10.08 -14.42 10.00
CA HIS A 66 11.10 -14.94 10.91
C HIS A 66 10.50 -16.01 11.80
N SER A 67 11.13 -17.18 11.88
CA SER A 67 10.64 -18.31 12.69
C SER A 67 9.15 -18.64 12.41
N ASN A 68 8.77 -18.73 11.13
CA ASN A 68 7.39 -18.96 10.66
C ASN A 68 6.37 -17.90 11.11
N THR A 69 6.83 -16.71 11.52
CA THR A 69 5.99 -15.58 11.90
C THR A 69 6.20 -14.44 10.94
N PHE A 70 5.13 -14.04 10.26
CA PHE A 70 5.11 -12.84 9.44
C PHE A 70 4.92 -11.59 10.29
N PHE A 71 5.65 -10.53 9.97
CA PHE A 71 5.47 -9.22 10.57
C PHE A 71 5.80 -8.12 9.55
N GLN A 72 5.08 -7.01 9.68
CA GLN A 72 5.24 -5.84 8.81
C GLN A 72 5.97 -4.74 9.56
N VAL A 73 6.77 -3.98 8.81
CA VAL A 73 7.47 -2.78 9.22
C VAL A 73 7.02 -1.66 8.28
N ASP A 74 6.16 -0.76 8.77
CA ASP A 74 5.52 0.27 7.92
C ASP A 74 6.53 1.25 7.32
N SER A 75 7.50 1.68 8.14
CA SER A 75 8.65 2.48 7.71
C SER A 75 9.88 2.22 8.55
N LEU A 76 11.02 2.04 7.87
CA LEU A 76 12.33 1.92 8.48
C LEU A 76 13.23 3.06 7.97
N ILE A 77 13.81 3.82 8.88
CA ILE A 77 14.78 4.89 8.58
C ILE A 77 16.11 4.52 9.22
N MET A 78 17.13 4.34 8.40
CA MET A 78 18.48 3.99 8.84
C MET A 78 19.39 5.20 8.76
N LEU A 79 19.99 5.54 9.91
CA LEU A 79 21.08 6.50 10.06
C LEU A 79 22.41 5.74 10.28
N GLN A 80 23.50 6.48 10.45
CA GLN A 80 24.83 5.91 10.67
C GLN A 80 24.93 5.01 11.90
N ASP A 81 24.27 5.37 12.99
CA ASP A 81 24.43 4.75 14.31
C ASP A 81 23.16 4.11 14.85
N ILE A 82 22.02 4.27 14.14
CA ILE A 82 20.71 3.83 14.63
C ILE A 82 19.74 3.52 13.50
N ILE A 83 18.82 2.60 13.80
CA ILE A 83 17.68 2.27 12.95
C ILE A 83 16.40 2.70 13.67
N HIS A 84 15.64 3.58 13.04
CA HIS A 84 14.32 4.00 13.51
C HIS A 84 13.24 3.16 12.82
N PHE A 85 12.41 2.48 13.61
CA PHE A 85 11.23 1.74 13.16
C PHE A 85 9.96 2.51 13.52
N PHE A 86 9.14 2.84 12.52
CA PHE A 86 7.86 3.51 12.71
C PHE A 86 6.70 2.56 12.41
N GLU A 87 5.77 2.45 13.35
CA GLU A 87 4.44 1.87 13.18
C GLU A 87 3.42 3.00 13.09
N ILE A 88 2.65 3.04 12.00
CA ILE A 88 1.86 4.22 11.61
C ILE A 88 0.37 3.96 11.84
N LYS A 89 -0.31 4.88 12.55
CA LYS A 89 -1.75 4.79 12.83
C LYS A 89 -2.53 6.00 12.33
N TYR A 90 -3.57 5.70 11.56
CA TYR A 90 -4.59 6.64 11.08
C TYR A 90 -5.83 6.64 12.00
N PHE A 91 -5.63 6.72 13.31
CA PHE A 91 -6.75 6.78 14.26
C PHE A 91 -7.34 8.19 14.31
N GLU A 92 -8.64 8.32 14.50
CA GLU A 92 -9.35 9.60 14.55
C GLU A 92 -10.31 9.62 15.74
N GLY A 93 -10.47 10.78 16.36
CA GLY A 93 -11.26 10.95 17.57
C GLY A 93 -10.52 10.53 18.83
N ASP A 94 -11.33 10.24 19.86
CA ASP A 94 -10.87 10.14 21.23
C ASP A 94 -10.63 8.70 21.68
N TYR A 95 -9.48 8.45 22.28
CA TYR A 95 -9.06 7.17 22.83
C TYR A 95 -8.62 7.31 24.27
N ILE A 96 -8.69 6.23 25.05
CA ILE A 96 -8.21 6.20 26.42
C ILE A 96 -7.43 4.92 26.69
N ILE A 97 -6.37 5.03 27.49
CA ILE A 97 -5.67 3.87 28.06
C ILE A 97 -6.22 3.63 29.47
N LYS A 98 -6.74 2.43 29.74
CA LYS A 98 -7.18 1.99 31.07
C LYS A 98 -6.57 0.63 31.36
N ASN A 99 -5.80 0.50 32.44
CA ASN A 99 -5.17 -0.78 32.82
C ASN A 99 -4.43 -1.47 31.66
N ASP A 100 -3.64 -0.73 30.89
CA ASP A 100 -2.93 -1.18 29.68
C ASP A 100 -3.81 -1.61 28.48
N GLU A 101 -5.12 -1.46 28.59
CA GLU A 101 -6.06 -1.66 27.49
C GLU A 101 -6.36 -0.35 26.78
N TRP A 102 -6.57 -0.44 25.46
CA TRP A 102 -6.90 0.71 24.63
C TRP A 102 -8.38 0.70 24.29
N HIS A 103 -9.04 1.83 24.51
CA HIS A 103 -10.47 1.96 24.27
C HIS A 103 -10.75 3.17 23.37
N PHE A 104 -11.63 2.99 22.40
CA PHE A 104 -12.16 4.07 21.55
C PHE A 104 -13.43 4.63 22.17
N LEU A 105 -13.52 5.96 22.25
CA LEU A 105 -14.62 6.71 22.87
C LEU A 105 -15.55 7.27 21.78
N SER A 106 -16.48 6.45 21.29
CA SER A 106 -17.47 6.89 20.30
C SER A 106 -18.87 6.44 20.68
N GLY A 107 -19.56 7.27 21.46
CA GLY A 107 -20.87 7.00 22.04
C GLY A 107 -20.83 5.91 23.13
N LYS A 108 -20.36 4.71 22.78
CA LYS A 108 -20.05 3.61 23.70
C LYS A 108 -18.56 3.30 23.66
N GLU A 109 -17.97 3.12 24.84
CA GLU A 109 -16.59 2.67 24.98
C GLU A 109 -16.39 1.29 24.34
N LYS A 110 -15.39 1.18 23.47
CA LYS A 110 -15.07 -0.05 22.76
C LYS A 110 -13.59 -0.34 22.85
N GLU A 111 -13.26 -1.50 23.41
CA GLU A 111 -11.89 -2.01 23.42
C GLU A 111 -11.37 -2.22 21.99
N ILE A 112 -10.14 -1.80 21.77
CA ILE A 112 -9.39 -1.98 20.53
C ILE A 112 -8.06 -2.68 20.81
N LYS A 113 -7.47 -3.24 19.77
CA LYS A 113 -6.13 -3.83 19.87
C LYS A 113 -5.13 -2.77 20.31
N ASN A 114 -4.32 -3.10 21.31
CA ASN A 114 -3.25 -2.23 21.79
C ASN A 114 -2.14 -2.09 20.71
N PRO A 115 -1.97 -0.89 20.13
CA PRO A 115 -0.98 -0.66 19.08
C PRO A 115 0.47 -0.75 19.59
N LEU A 116 0.72 -0.50 20.87
CA LEU A 116 2.06 -0.63 21.46
C LEU A 116 2.50 -2.10 21.55
N LEU A 117 1.57 -3.02 21.83
CA LEU A 117 1.88 -4.45 21.82
C LEU A 117 2.23 -4.93 20.41
N GLN A 118 1.54 -4.41 19.39
CA GLN A 118 1.89 -4.67 17.98
C GLN A 118 3.30 -4.16 17.67
N LEU A 119 3.60 -2.89 18.00
CA LEU A 119 4.91 -2.29 17.81
C LEU A 119 6.02 -3.09 18.48
N LYS A 120 5.85 -3.41 19.77
CA LYS A 120 6.84 -4.16 20.57
C LYS A 120 7.12 -5.54 19.97
N ARG A 121 6.07 -6.23 19.51
CA ARG A 121 6.21 -7.54 18.84
C ARG A 121 7.01 -7.42 17.55
N SER A 122 6.64 -6.50 16.66
CA SER A 122 7.33 -6.29 15.38
C SER A 122 8.78 -5.83 15.59
N ALA A 123 9.04 -4.95 16.56
CA ALA A 123 10.39 -4.49 16.90
C ALA A 123 11.28 -5.63 17.43
N SER A 124 10.72 -6.52 18.26
CA SER A 124 11.45 -7.71 18.74
C SER A 124 11.83 -8.64 17.60
N LEU A 125 10.94 -8.87 16.64
CA LEU A 125 11.22 -9.69 15.46
C LEU A 125 12.24 -9.03 14.53
N LEU A 126 12.13 -7.72 14.30
CA LEU A 126 13.09 -6.96 13.50
C LEU A 126 14.51 -7.04 14.08
N ARG A 127 14.66 -6.91 15.41
CA ARG A 127 15.96 -7.06 16.09
C ARG A 127 16.59 -8.44 15.84
N ARG A 128 15.78 -9.51 15.80
CA ARG A 128 16.26 -10.87 15.47
C ARG A 128 16.72 -10.97 14.02
N VAL A 129 15.94 -10.44 13.07
CA VAL A 129 16.33 -10.37 11.66
C VAL A 129 17.65 -9.62 11.49
N LEU A 130 17.82 -8.48 12.16
CA LEU A 130 19.06 -7.72 12.13
C LEU A 130 20.24 -8.49 12.73
N GLN A 131 20.01 -9.20 13.84
CA GLN A 131 21.03 -10.05 14.47
C GLN A 131 21.49 -11.18 13.54
N ASP A 132 20.56 -11.85 12.84
CA ASP A 132 20.87 -12.90 11.88
C ASP A 132 21.67 -12.36 10.68
N LEU A 133 21.49 -11.07 10.34
CA LEU A 133 22.30 -10.36 9.35
C LEU A 133 23.65 -9.85 9.87
N GLY A 134 23.98 -10.07 11.16
CA GLY A 134 25.18 -9.56 11.80
C GLY A 134 25.17 -8.04 12.04
N CYS A 135 23.99 -7.44 12.13
CA CYS A 135 23.81 -6.02 12.45
C CYS A 135 23.69 -5.81 13.95
N HIS A 136 24.45 -4.84 14.47
CA HIS A 136 24.45 -4.46 15.89
C HIS A 136 23.93 -3.04 16.13
N LEU A 137 23.38 -2.38 15.11
CA LEU A 137 22.80 -1.06 15.29
C LEU A 137 21.57 -1.16 16.22
N PRO A 138 21.43 -0.23 17.18
CA PRO A 138 20.23 -0.15 17.99
C PRO A 138 19.00 0.11 17.12
N VAL A 139 17.87 -0.46 17.54
CA VAL A 139 16.55 -0.21 16.96
C VAL A 139 15.74 0.61 17.96
N GLU A 140 15.38 1.83 17.55
CA GLU A 140 14.41 2.68 18.25
C GLU A 140 13.05 2.58 17.55
N GLU A 141 12.07 2.03 18.26
CA GLU A 141 10.69 1.91 17.80
C GLU A 141 9.84 3.13 18.17
N HIS A 142 8.96 3.53 17.25
CA HIS A 142 8.08 4.70 17.38
C HIS A 142 6.68 4.34 16.90
N LEU A 143 5.67 4.57 17.73
CA LEU A 143 4.26 4.53 17.35
C LEU A 143 3.83 5.94 16.97
N ILE A 144 3.44 6.16 15.71
CA ILE A 144 3.08 7.48 15.22
C ILE A 144 1.59 7.58 14.89
N PHE A 145 0.96 8.63 15.40
CA PHE A 145 -0.42 8.98 15.06
C PHE A 145 -0.41 10.16 14.12
N VAL A 146 -1.05 9.99 12.95
CA VAL A 146 -0.88 10.95 11.87
C VAL A 146 -2.03 11.95 11.72
N LYS A 147 -3.13 11.71 12.42
CA LYS A 147 -4.38 12.47 12.28
C LYS A 147 -4.46 13.56 13.35
N PRO A 148 -4.59 14.85 12.98
CA PRO A 148 -4.69 15.94 13.95
C PRO A 148 -5.86 15.79 14.94
N ASP A 149 -6.96 15.17 14.49
CA ASP A 149 -8.17 14.94 15.28
C ASP A 149 -8.04 13.74 16.24
N PHE A 150 -6.85 13.13 16.37
CA PHE A 150 -6.60 12.04 17.30
C PHE A 150 -6.26 12.60 18.69
N TYR A 151 -6.91 12.05 19.72
CA TYR A 151 -6.57 12.34 21.10
C TYR A 151 -6.47 11.06 21.92
N LEU A 152 -5.51 11.02 22.86
CA LEU A 152 -5.27 9.88 23.74
C LEU A 152 -5.26 10.31 25.20
N TYR A 153 -6.35 10.05 25.90
CA TYR A 153 -6.49 10.24 27.33
C TYR A 153 -5.64 9.23 28.11
N GLN A 154 -5.06 9.69 29.22
CA GLN A 154 -4.29 8.88 30.16
C GLN A 154 -3.06 8.19 29.54
N ALA A 155 -2.48 8.78 28.49
CA ALA A 155 -1.22 8.29 27.93
C ALA A 155 -0.06 8.47 28.94
N PRO A 156 0.66 7.40 29.33
CA PRO A 156 1.89 7.54 30.08
C PRO A 156 2.96 8.35 29.32
N ILE A 157 3.74 9.15 30.04
CA ILE A 157 4.74 10.09 29.48
C ILE A 157 5.86 9.37 28.72
N ASN A 158 6.23 8.16 29.16
CA ASN A 158 7.41 7.44 28.68
C ASN A 158 7.11 6.46 27.54
N LEU A 159 5.92 6.56 26.92
CA LEU A 159 5.61 5.71 25.78
C LEU A 159 6.35 6.19 24.53
N PRO A 160 6.75 5.27 23.63
CA PRO A 160 7.38 5.62 22.36
C PRO A 160 6.35 6.15 21.35
N ILE A 161 5.48 7.09 21.76
CA ILE A 161 4.42 7.65 20.94
C ILE A 161 4.84 9.03 20.43
N ILE A 162 4.66 9.23 19.13
CA ILE A 162 4.77 10.54 18.49
C ILE A 162 3.35 10.98 18.10
N PHE A 163 2.87 12.04 18.75
CA PHE A 163 1.57 12.64 18.46
C PHE A 163 1.66 13.60 17.27
N PRO A 164 0.53 13.91 16.59
CA PRO A 164 0.50 14.80 15.44
C PRO A 164 1.21 16.15 15.67
N SER A 165 1.03 16.75 16.85
CA SER A 165 1.64 18.04 17.21
C SER A 165 3.15 17.97 17.49
N GLN A 166 3.72 16.76 17.61
CA GLN A 166 5.12 16.55 17.96
C GLN A 166 6.01 16.23 16.76
N ILE A 167 5.41 15.96 15.59
CA ILE A 167 6.13 15.41 14.43
C ILE A 167 7.19 16.38 13.93
N GLU A 168 6.84 17.66 13.73
CA GLU A 168 7.80 18.65 13.23
C GLU A 168 9.01 18.75 14.16
N ARG A 169 8.77 18.85 15.46
CA ARG A 169 9.85 18.86 16.47
C ARG A 169 10.68 17.57 16.44
N PHE A 170 10.05 16.42 16.22
CA PHE A 170 10.75 15.14 16.10
C PHE A 170 11.64 15.12 14.87
N ILE A 171 11.13 15.51 13.70
CA ILE A 171 11.91 15.59 12.46
C ILE A 171 13.08 16.56 12.60
N ASP A 172 12.85 17.73 13.20
CA ASP A 172 13.92 18.70 13.49
C ASP A 172 14.99 18.12 14.42
N SER A 173 14.58 17.30 15.40
CA SER A 173 15.53 16.61 16.28
C SER A 173 16.38 15.59 15.53
N MET A 174 15.82 14.88 14.54
CA MET A 174 16.58 13.97 13.68
C MET A 174 17.54 14.74 12.77
N ASN A 175 17.10 15.85 12.18
CA ASN A 175 17.91 16.69 11.31
C ASN A 175 19.11 17.35 12.01
N LYS A 176 19.07 17.48 13.35
CA LYS A 176 20.21 17.99 14.15
C LYS A 176 21.31 16.95 14.36
N LYS A 177 21.05 15.66 14.13
CA LYS A 177 22.06 14.60 14.25
C LYS A 177 23.01 14.66 13.05
N SER A 178 24.24 14.16 13.23
CA SER A 178 25.15 13.89 12.12
C SER A 178 25.02 12.43 11.68
N SER A 179 24.93 12.19 10.38
CA SER A 179 24.91 10.85 9.82
C SER A 179 25.76 10.84 8.54
N ASN A 180 26.70 9.91 8.45
CA ASN A 180 27.48 9.64 7.25
C ASN A 180 27.30 8.17 6.89
N LEU A 181 26.44 7.90 5.91
CA LEU A 181 26.19 6.53 5.50
C LEU A 181 27.38 5.97 4.73
N THR A 182 27.73 4.75 5.09
CA THR A 182 28.81 3.98 4.44
C THR A 182 28.25 2.85 3.57
N SER A 183 29.13 2.16 2.84
CA SER A 183 28.77 0.95 2.07
C SER A 183 28.12 -0.13 2.93
N TYR A 184 28.44 -0.20 4.23
CA TYR A 184 27.79 -1.10 5.20
C TYR A 184 26.27 -0.89 5.24
N HIS A 185 25.80 0.35 5.36
CA HIS A 185 24.38 0.70 5.45
C HIS A 185 23.64 0.35 4.16
N SER A 186 24.26 0.64 3.01
CA SER A 186 23.71 0.27 1.71
C SER A 186 23.62 -1.25 1.54
N LYS A 187 24.62 -1.99 2.00
CA LYS A 187 24.62 -3.47 1.98
C LYS A 187 23.52 -4.03 2.88
N LEU A 188 23.39 -3.51 4.10
CA LEU A 188 22.34 -3.92 5.04
C LEU A 188 20.94 -3.64 4.47
N ALA A 189 20.73 -2.46 3.89
CA ALA A 189 19.46 -2.13 3.23
C ALA A 189 19.13 -3.10 2.09
N ASN A 190 20.12 -3.45 1.25
CA ASN A 190 19.92 -4.43 0.18
C ASN A 190 19.64 -5.85 0.72
N GLN A 191 20.26 -6.24 1.83
CA GLN A 191 19.98 -7.52 2.50
C GLN A 191 18.55 -7.55 3.05
N LEU A 192 18.10 -6.48 3.72
CA LEU A 192 16.72 -6.36 4.16
C LEU A 192 15.74 -6.43 2.98
N LEU A 193 16.05 -5.78 1.86
CA LEU A 193 15.22 -5.89 0.66
C LEU A 193 15.17 -7.30 0.09
N SER A 194 16.28 -8.05 0.16
CA SER A 194 16.29 -9.44 -0.31
C SER A 194 15.50 -10.40 0.57
N LEU A 195 15.26 -10.04 1.85
CA LEU A 195 14.41 -10.79 2.78
C LEU A 195 12.93 -10.38 2.70
N HIS A 196 12.61 -9.32 1.96
CA HIS A 196 11.23 -8.88 1.81
C HIS A 196 10.40 -9.95 1.08
N VAL A 197 9.25 -10.27 1.64
CA VAL A 197 8.26 -11.15 0.99
C VAL A 197 7.29 -10.27 0.20
N ASP A 198 7.32 -10.41 -1.14
CA ASP A 198 6.50 -9.58 -2.05
C ASP A 198 4.98 -9.84 -1.91
N GLU A 199 4.59 -11.09 -1.65
CA GLU A 199 3.19 -11.47 -1.52
C GLU A 199 2.88 -12.02 -0.12
N SER A 200 2.00 -11.32 0.60
CA SER A 200 1.50 -11.81 1.88
C SER A 200 0.72 -13.12 1.69
N PRO A 201 1.00 -14.17 2.48
CA PRO A 201 0.22 -15.40 2.42
C PRO A 201 -1.20 -15.21 2.98
N PHE A 202 -1.50 -14.05 3.58
CA PHE A 202 -2.76 -13.77 4.26
C PHE A 202 -3.69 -12.85 3.46
N ILE A 203 -3.51 -12.68 2.15
CA ILE A 203 -4.39 -11.85 1.32
C ILE A 203 -5.86 -12.31 1.48
N ARG A 204 -6.73 -11.40 1.93
CA ARG A 204 -8.16 -11.65 2.20
C ARG A 204 -9.05 -10.97 1.18
N VAL A 205 -8.80 -11.26 -0.09
CA VAL A 205 -9.66 -10.77 -1.17
C VAL A 205 -10.91 -11.65 -1.24
N PRO A 206 -12.12 -11.07 -1.36
CA PRO A 206 -13.35 -11.84 -1.42
C PRO A 206 -13.37 -12.74 -2.67
N LYS A 207 -14.17 -13.81 -2.61
CA LYS A 207 -14.35 -14.67 -3.78
C LYS A 207 -15.24 -13.97 -4.80
N TYR A 208 -14.75 -13.84 -6.03
CA TYR A 208 -15.51 -13.31 -7.16
C TYR A 208 -15.23 -14.10 -8.43
N SER A 209 -16.17 -14.08 -9.37
CA SER A 209 -15.98 -14.57 -10.73
C SER A 209 -16.00 -13.43 -11.74
N PHE A 210 -15.45 -13.69 -12.92
CA PHE A 210 -15.45 -12.72 -14.01
C PHE A 210 -16.88 -12.30 -14.41
N ASP A 211 -17.83 -13.22 -14.37
CA ASP A 211 -19.22 -12.98 -14.76
C ASP A 211 -19.97 -12.07 -13.78
N GLN A 212 -19.60 -12.10 -12.50
CA GLN A 212 -20.22 -11.28 -11.44
C GLN A 212 -19.81 -9.80 -11.51
N LEU A 213 -18.61 -9.49 -12.01
CA LEU A 213 -18.12 -8.12 -12.02
C LEU A 213 -18.75 -7.31 -13.16
N LYS A 214 -19.13 -6.05 -12.87
CA LYS A 214 -19.56 -5.11 -13.90
C LYS A 214 -18.41 -4.83 -14.87
N LYS A 215 -18.65 -5.07 -16.15
CA LYS A 215 -17.70 -4.81 -17.26
C LYS A 215 -17.85 -3.38 -17.77
N GLY A 216 -16.79 -2.89 -18.40
CA GLY A 216 -16.66 -1.53 -18.91
C GLY A 216 -15.34 -0.89 -18.48
N ILE A 217 -14.95 0.14 -19.21
CA ILE A 217 -13.82 1.01 -18.85
C ILE A 217 -14.28 1.96 -17.74
N THR A 218 -13.47 2.11 -16.69
CA THR A 218 -13.70 3.07 -15.61
C THR A 218 -12.90 4.35 -15.86
N CYS A 219 -13.36 5.50 -15.40
CA CYS A 219 -12.62 6.76 -15.47
C CYS A 219 -11.39 6.73 -14.56
N ASP A 220 -10.24 7.22 -15.03
CA ASP A 220 -9.04 7.31 -14.20
C ASP A 220 -9.24 8.14 -12.91
N LYS A 221 -9.99 9.24 -12.99
CA LYS A 221 -10.18 10.18 -11.88
C LYS A 221 -11.28 9.78 -10.91
N CYS A 222 -12.52 9.62 -11.38
CA CYS A 222 -13.67 9.41 -10.50
C CYS A 222 -14.13 7.95 -10.43
N LYS A 223 -13.48 7.04 -11.17
CA LYS A 223 -13.83 5.62 -11.28
C LYS A 223 -15.25 5.35 -11.84
N GLY A 224 -15.97 6.38 -12.29
CA GLY A 224 -17.23 6.23 -13.01
C GLY A 224 -17.07 5.47 -14.32
N PHE A 225 -18.03 4.61 -14.67
CA PHE A 225 -18.00 3.88 -15.93
C PHE A 225 -18.16 4.81 -17.11
N ILE A 226 -17.37 4.54 -18.14
CA ILE A 226 -17.43 5.20 -19.44
C ILE A 226 -18.44 4.46 -20.31
N ASP A 227 -19.29 5.22 -20.97
CA ASP A 227 -20.39 4.74 -21.81
C ASP A 227 -20.02 4.72 -23.30
N HIS A 228 -19.18 5.65 -23.76
CA HIS A 228 -18.74 5.73 -25.16
C HIS A 228 -17.33 6.32 -25.31
N TYR A 229 -16.77 6.20 -26.51
CA TYR A 229 -15.52 6.87 -26.90
C TYR A 229 -15.68 7.52 -28.27
N GLU A 230 -14.98 8.63 -28.48
CA GLU A 230 -14.98 9.37 -29.73
C GLU A 230 -13.57 9.40 -30.32
N LYS A 231 -13.41 8.84 -31.54
CA LYS A 231 -12.13 8.75 -32.26
C LYS A 231 -11.03 8.10 -31.41
N TYR A 232 -10.24 8.93 -30.73
CA TYR A 232 -9.06 8.55 -29.94
C TYR A 232 -9.21 8.85 -28.44
N PHE A 233 -10.35 9.36 -28.00
CA PHE A 233 -10.54 9.83 -26.62
C PHE A 233 -11.81 9.28 -25.99
N ILE A 234 -11.77 9.11 -24.67
CA ILE A 234 -12.94 8.96 -23.82
C ILE A 234 -13.12 10.24 -23.00
N VAL A 235 -14.38 10.60 -22.73
CA VAL A 235 -14.73 11.68 -21.81
C VAL A 235 -15.62 11.09 -20.75
N CYS A 236 -15.26 11.26 -19.48
CA CYS A 236 -16.06 10.73 -18.39
C CYS A 236 -17.38 11.50 -18.26
N PRO A 237 -18.55 10.83 -18.33
CA PRO A 237 -19.83 11.52 -18.21
C PRO A 237 -20.10 12.07 -16.81
N LYS A 238 -19.37 11.59 -15.79
CA LYS A 238 -19.53 12.03 -14.40
C LYS A 238 -18.70 13.24 -14.02
N CYS A 239 -17.44 13.29 -14.46
CA CYS A 239 -16.50 14.35 -14.03
C CYS A 239 -15.83 15.11 -15.17
N GLY A 240 -16.17 14.81 -16.43
CA GLY A 240 -15.62 15.49 -17.61
C GLY A 240 -14.15 15.17 -17.93
N HIS A 241 -13.49 14.31 -17.14
CA HIS A 241 -12.09 13.96 -17.39
C HIS A 241 -11.92 13.29 -18.77
N LYS A 242 -10.98 13.82 -19.56
CA LYS A 242 -10.65 13.34 -20.90
C LYS A 242 -9.36 12.52 -20.88
N GLU A 243 -9.39 11.32 -21.45
CA GLU A 243 -8.26 10.39 -21.51
C GLU A 243 -8.16 9.78 -22.93
N ASN A 244 -6.95 9.43 -23.37
CA ASN A 244 -6.75 8.70 -24.63
C ASN A 244 -7.29 7.26 -24.52
N ILE A 245 -7.96 6.77 -25.56
CA ILE A 245 -8.54 5.42 -25.58
C ILE A 245 -7.49 4.31 -25.37
N THR A 246 -6.27 4.49 -25.89
CA THR A 246 -5.16 3.56 -25.73
C THR A 246 -4.78 3.45 -24.25
N SER A 247 -4.62 4.58 -23.55
CA SER A 247 -4.32 4.63 -22.11
C SER A 247 -5.43 3.99 -21.29
N ALA A 248 -6.69 4.28 -21.63
CA ALA A 248 -7.85 3.74 -20.92
C ALA A 248 -7.97 2.21 -21.07
N VAL A 249 -7.69 1.68 -22.26
CA VAL A 249 -7.65 0.23 -22.52
C VAL A 249 -6.49 -0.41 -21.76
N LEU A 250 -5.29 0.18 -21.81
CA LEU A 250 -4.13 -0.35 -21.06
C LEU A 250 -4.41 -0.42 -19.56
N ARG A 251 -4.96 0.65 -18.97
CA ARG A 251 -5.36 0.67 -17.55
C ARG A 251 -6.42 -0.39 -17.23
N SER A 252 -7.35 -0.63 -18.15
CA SER A 252 -8.37 -1.67 -17.99
C SER A 252 -7.79 -3.08 -18.11
N ILE A 253 -6.78 -3.30 -18.96
CA ILE A 253 -6.03 -4.55 -19.05
C ILE A 253 -5.24 -4.79 -17.77
N GLU A 254 -4.59 -3.76 -17.21
CA GLU A 254 -3.85 -3.89 -15.96
C GLU A 254 -4.76 -4.26 -14.78
N GLU A 255 -5.95 -3.66 -14.71
CA GLU A 255 -6.98 -4.04 -13.73
C GLU A 255 -7.46 -5.49 -13.94
N TYR A 256 -7.67 -5.91 -15.19
CA TYR A 256 -8.04 -7.29 -15.52
C TYR A 256 -6.98 -8.29 -15.04
N CYS A 257 -5.69 -8.04 -15.34
CA CYS A 257 -4.58 -8.89 -14.91
C CYS A 257 -4.44 -8.94 -13.39
N LEU A 258 -4.69 -7.81 -12.70
CA LEU A 258 -4.70 -7.75 -11.23
C LEU A 258 -5.81 -8.61 -10.61
N LEU A 259 -7.01 -8.58 -11.19
CA LEU A 259 -8.18 -9.31 -10.71
C LEU A 259 -8.18 -10.78 -11.13
N PHE A 260 -7.57 -11.13 -12.27
CA PHE A 260 -7.61 -12.48 -12.83
C PHE A 260 -6.21 -12.97 -13.19
N PRO A 261 -5.27 -13.08 -12.22
CA PRO A 261 -3.86 -13.41 -12.50
C PRO A 261 -3.68 -14.78 -13.17
N ASN A 262 -4.61 -15.71 -12.94
CA ASN A 262 -4.56 -17.07 -13.48
C ASN A 262 -5.25 -17.21 -14.85
N LYS A 263 -5.86 -16.14 -15.39
CA LYS A 263 -6.52 -16.18 -16.71
C LYS A 263 -5.56 -15.68 -17.79
N LYS A 264 -5.54 -16.38 -18.93
CA LYS A 264 -4.80 -15.93 -20.11
C LYS A 264 -5.39 -14.62 -20.63
N LEU A 265 -4.51 -13.66 -20.92
CA LEU A 265 -4.87 -12.40 -21.55
C LEU A 265 -5.14 -12.64 -23.04
N THR A 266 -6.41 -12.58 -23.46
CA THR A 266 -6.82 -12.75 -24.87
C THR A 266 -7.60 -11.53 -25.35
N THR A 267 -7.62 -11.30 -26.66
CA THR A 267 -8.40 -10.20 -27.26
C THR A 267 -9.89 -10.30 -26.90
N ASN A 268 -10.45 -11.51 -26.90
CA ASN A 268 -11.86 -11.74 -26.55
C ASN A 268 -12.14 -11.41 -25.08
N SER A 269 -11.28 -11.85 -24.16
CA SER A 269 -11.41 -11.55 -22.73
C SER A 269 -11.42 -10.04 -22.48
N ILE A 270 -10.54 -9.30 -23.16
CA ILE A 270 -10.43 -7.84 -23.01
C ILE A 270 -11.55 -7.10 -23.73
N GLN A 271 -12.02 -7.61 -24.87
CA GLN A 271 -13.21 -7.09 -25.54
C GLN A 271 -14.43 -7.14 -24.62
N GLU A 272 -14.65 -8.27 -23.98
CA GLU A 272 -15.74 -8.42 -23.02
C GLU A 272 -15.53 -7.53 -21.79
N TRP A 273 -14.30 -7.44 -21.27
CA TRP A 273 -13.98 -6.63 -20.10
C TRP A 273 -14.18 -5.12 -20.34
N CYS A 274 -13.74 -4.60 -21.49
CA CYS A 274 -13.81 -3.18 -21.81
C CYS A 274 -15.17 -2.74 -22.37
N LYS A 275 -15.91 -3.63 -23.05
CA LYS A 275 -17.21 -3.44 -23.73
C LYS A 275 -17.27 -2.38 -24.83
N ILE A 276 -16.90 -1.13 -24.52
CA ILE A 276 -17.17 0.03 -25.38
C ILE A 276 -16.19 0.18 -26.54
N THR A 277 -15.06 -0.54 -26.51
CA THR A 277 -13.97 -0.44 -27.49
C THR A 277 -14.15 -1.36 -28.68
N SER A 278 -13.74 -0.94 -29.88
CA SER A 278 -13.69 -1.85 -31.03
C SER A 278 -12.62 -2.94 -30.87
N HIS A 279 -12.87 -4.11 -31.47
CA HIS A 279 -11.91 -5.22 -31.49
C HIS A 279 -10.57 -4.81 -32.13
N LYS A 280 -10.60 -3.97 -33.17
CA LYS A 280 -9.38 -3.43 -33.82
C LYS A 280 -8.54 -2.60 -32.85
N THR A 281 -9.19 -1.77 -32.02
CA THR A 281 -8.48 -0.97 -31.00
C THR A 281 -7.79 -1.88 -30.01
N ILE A 282 -8.49 -2.87 -29.47
CA ILE A 282 -7.93 -3.79 -28.48
C ILE A 282 -6.78 -4.60 -29.07
N GLN A 283 -6.95 -5.15 -30.26
CA GLN A 283 -5.90 -5.91 -30.95
C GLN A 283 -4.65 -5.05 -31.16
N ARG A 284 -4.80 -3.80 -31.63
CA ARG A 284 -3.69 -2.86 -31.79
C ARG A 284 -2.98 -2.62 -30.46
N VAL A 285 -3.71 -2.30 -29.39
CA VAL A 285 -3.13 -2.06 -28.06
C VAL A 285 -2.36 -3.29 -27.58
N LEU A 286 -2.97 -4.47 -27.68
CA LEU A 286 -2.32 -5.73 -27.28
C LEU A 286 -1.06 -6.01 -28.09
N SER A 287 -1.11 -5.88 -29.43
CA SER A 287 0.06 -6.13 -30.28
C SER A 287 1.20 -5.12 -30.10
N THR A 288 0.88 -3.88 -29.71
CA THR A 288 1.88 -2.83 -29.53
C THR A 288 2.55 -2.92 -28.16
N HIS A 289 1.82 -3.30 -27.11
CA HIS A 289 2.29 -3.20 -25.72
C HIS A 289 2.58 -4.55 -25.05
N PHE A 290 2.18 -5.68 -25.65
CA PHE A 290 2.35 -7.01 -25.09
C PHE A 290 2.96 -7.96 -26.11
N LYS A 291 3.67 -8.98 -25.62
CA LYS A 291 4.21 -10.04 -26.46
C LYS A 291 3.12 -11.04 -26.78
N GLN A 292 2.85 -11.20 -28.08
CA GLN A 292 1.92 -12.20 -28.57
C GLN A 292 2.56 -13.60 -28.53
N LEU A 293 1.80 -14.58 -28.04
CA LEU A 293 2.15 -16.01 -28.04
C LEU A 293 1.01 -16.84 -28.63
N GLY A 294 1.36 -17.98 -29.22
CA GLY A 294 0.41 -18.86 -29.91
C GLY A 294 -0.06 -18.31 -31.27
N HIS A 295 -0.92 -19.06 -31.93
CA HIS A 295 -1.44 -18.72 -33.26
C HIS A 295 -2.95 -18.96 -33.37
N GLY A 296 -3.64 -18.12 -34.14
CA GLY A 296 -5.07 -18.24 -34.39
C GLY A 296 -5.89 -18.25 -33.09
N LYS A 297 -6.69 -19.29 -32.87
CA LYS A 297 -7.59 -19.43 -31.71
C LYS A 297 -6.84 -19.61 -30.38
N SER A 298 -5.57 -19.99 -30.39
CA SER A 298 -4.75 -20.14 -29.18
C SER A 298 -3.92 -18.89 -28.86
N THR A 299 -4.16 -17.77 -29.55
CA THR A 299 -3.40 -16.54 -29.34
C THR A 299 -3.69 -15.94 -27.97
N TYR A 300 -2.64 -15.65 -27.22
CA TYR A 300 -2.71 -14.92 -25.96
C TYR A 300 -1.51 -13.97 -25.84
N TYR A 301 -1.59 -13.05 -24.90
CA TYR A 301 -0.60 -12.01 -24.70
C TYR A 301 0.04 -12.14 -23.32
N ILE A 302 1.32 -11.80 -23.21
CA ILE A 302 2.04 -11.68 -21.95
C ILE A 302 2.71 -10.32 -21.86
N ARG A 303 2.96 -9.84 -20.64
CA ARG A 303 3.71 -8.59 -20.44
C ARG A 303 5.10 -8.71 -21.07
N ASN A 304 5.58 -7.62 -21.65
CA ASN A 304 6.99 -7.51 -22.00
C ASN A 304 7.77 -7.40 -20.68
N ASN A 305 8.70 -8.33 -20.45
CA ASN A 305 9.61 -8.26 -19.29
C ASN A 305 10.45 -6.99 -19.32
#